data_AF-A0A949M580-F1
#
_entry.id   AF-A0A949M580-F1
#
_cell.length_a   1.000
_cell.length_b   1.000
_cell.length_c   1.000
_cell.angle_alpha   90.00
_cell.angle_beta   90.00
_cell.angle_gamma   90.00
#
_symmetry.space_group_name_H-M   'P 1'
#
loop_
_entity.id
_entity.type
_entity.pdbx_description
1 polymer ?
#
loop_
_entity_poly.entity_id
_entity_poly.type
_entity_poly.pdbx_seq_one_letter_code
_entity_poly.pdbx_strand_id
1 'polypeptide(L)'
;MNRKIPAALAAVGAVFAIAACGGYDPTEAVNSLNKQLNDQLQSSLQAAGVSSSVASQAGLTVKCPDSVEKGQSFDCSVTGKASGESVDVPMEINDSDELVPVAEEKLNSAVQTITEAEAGKSFGQ
;
A
#
# COMPACT_ATOMS: atom_id res chain seq x y z
N MET A 1 -3.52 26.09 9.84
CA MET A 1 -4.11 25.03 10.70
C MET A 1 -3.49 23.71 10.30
N ASN A 2 -2.52 23.18 11.07
CA ASN A 2 -1.98 21.84 10.86
C ASN A 2 -3.02 20.81 11.31
N ARG A 3 -3.99 20.50 10.44
CA ARG A 3 -4.85 19.34 10.65
C ARG A 3 -4.03 18.10 10.33
N LYS A 4 -3.30 17.61 11.33
CA LYS A 4 -2.78 16.25 11.32
C LYS A 4 -3.99 15.34 11.17
N ILE A 5 -4.08 14.66 10.05
CA ILE A 5 -5.10 13.63 9.87
C ILE A 5 -4.78 12.59 10.94
N PRO A 6 -5.72 12.27 11.84
CA PRO A 6 -5.52 11.11 12.68
C PRO A 6 -5.45 9.93 11.72
N ALA A 7 -4.24 9.44 11.46
CA ALA A 7 -3.99 8.26 10.66
C ALA A 7 -4.57 7.07 11.41
N ALA A 8 -5.89 6.89 11.34
CA ALA A 8 -6.56 5.65 11.69
C ALA A 8 -6.37 4.67 10.52
N LEU A 9 -5.12 4.47 10.11
CA LEU A 9 -4.75 3.42 9.19
C LEU A 9 -4.80 2.13 10.01
N ALA A 10 -5.85 1.35 9.78
CA ALA A 10 -5.91 -0.01 10.29
C ALA A 10 -4.67 -0.74 9.79
N ALA A 11 -3.94 -1.40 10.71
CA ALA A 11 -2.75 -2.17 10.38
C ALA A 11 -3.04 -3.04 9.14
N VAL A 12 -2.24 -2.85 8.09
CA VAL A 12 -2.43 -3.60 6.84
C VAL A 12 -1.87 -4.99 7.08
N GLY A 13 -2.73 -5.91 7.54
CA GLY A 13 -2.45 -7.33 7.56
C GLY A 13 -2.45 -7.86 6.12
N ALA A 14 -1.44 -7.50 5.35
CA ALA A 14 -1.29 -7.87 3.95
C ALA A 14 -0.81 -9.31 3.84
N VAL A 15 -1.68 -10.27 4.13
CA VAL A 15 -1.44 -11.69 3.81
C VAL A 15 -2.31 -12.03 2.61
N PHE A 16 -1.69 -12.36 1.49
CA PHE A 16 -2.41 -12.70 0.26
C PHE A 16 -1.90 -14.02 -0.29
N ALA A 17 -2.78 -15.02 -0.36
CA ALA A 17 -2.47 -16.31 -0.96
C ALA A 17 -2.11 -16.15 -2.45
N ILE A 18 -1.10 -16.89 -2.90
CA ILE A 18 -0.59 -16.88 -4.27
C ILE A 18 -0.59 -18.30 -4.80
N ALA A 19 -1.08 -18.49 -6.02
CA ALA A 19 -1.08 -19.80 -6.66
C ALA A 19 0.31 -20.10 -7.26
N ALA A 20 1.00 -21.12 -6.75
CA ALA A 20 2.27 -21.58 -7.30
C ALA A 20 2.02 -22.52 -8.50
N CYS A 21 2.08 -21.99 -9.72
CA CYS A 21 2.06 -22.82 -10.94
C CYS A 21 3.28 -22.49 -11.82
N GLY A 22 4.46 -23.00 -11.42
CA GLY A 22 5.72 -22.84 -12.17
C GLY A 22 6.54 -21.58 -11.82
N GLY A 23 6.09 -20.82 -10.83
CA GLY A 23 6.68 -19.59 -10.30
C GLY A 23 5.64 -18.94 -9.39
N TYR A 24 6.07 -18.07 -8.46
CA TYR A 24 5.13 -17.25 -7.71
C TYR A 24 4.89 -15.99 -8.52
N ASP A 25 3.69 -15.87 -9.10
CA ASP A 25 3.22 -14.64 -9.73
C ASP A 25 2.49 -13.82 -8.65
N PRO A 26 3.11 -12.77 -8.08
CA PRO A 26 2.47 -12.00 -7.04
C PRO A 26 1.39 -11.06 -7.61
N THR A 27 1.13 -11.06 -8.92
CA THR A 27 0.23 -10.09 -9.58
C THR A 27 -1.15 -10.05 -8.95
N GLU A 28 -1.79 -11.20 -8.69
CA GLU A 28 -3.11 -11.23 -8.04
C GLU A 28 -3.09 -10.70 -6.60
N ALA A 29 -2.06 -11.09 -5.84
CA ALA A 29 -1.84 -10.62 -4.47
C ALA A 29 -1.59 -9.11 -4.43
N VAL A 30 -0.78 -8.59 -5.36
CA VAL A 30 -0.43 -7.17 -5.51
C VAL A 30 -1.63 -6.34 -5.95
N ASN A 31 -2.46 -6.87 -6.86
CA ASN A 31 -3.71 -6.24 -7.25
C ASN A 31 -4.68 -6.13 -6.06
N SER A 32 -4.74 -7.17 -5.22
CA SER A 32 -5.55 -7.17 -4.01
C SER A 32 -5.01 -6.20 -2.95
N LEU A 33 -3.69 -6.16 -2.74
CA LEU A 33 -3.03 -5.19 -1.87
C LEU A 33 -3.30 -3.76 -2.36
N ASN A 34 -3.13 -3.51 -3.66
CA ASN A 34 -3.47 -2.23 -4.29
C ASN A 34 -4.88 -1.79 -3.94
N LYS A 35 -5.85 -2.68 -4.12
CA LYS A 35 -7.25 -2.38 -3.81
C LYS A 35 -7.44 -2.04 -2.33
N GLN A 36 -6.91 -2.86 -1.42
CA GLN A 36 -7.03 -2.62 0.03
C GLN A 36 -6.42 -1.29 0.45
N LEU A 37 -5.21 -0.98 -0.02
CA LEU A 37 -4.53 0.27 0.29
C LEU A 37 -5.31 1.48 -0.24
N ASN A 38 -5.86 1.40 -1.45
CA ASN A 38 -6.72 2.46 -1.99
C ASN A 38 -8.02 2.60 -1.19
N ASP A 39 -8.67 1.50 -0.82
CA ASP A 39 -9.90 1.53 -0.01
C ASP A 39 -9.64 2.15 1.37
N GLN A 40 -8.51 1.82 2.01
CA GLN A 40 -8.08 2.43 3.27
C GLN A 40 -7.74 3.91 3.14
N LEU A 41 -7.04 4.30 2.07
CA LEU A 41 -6.74 5.70 1.79
C LEU A 41 -8.04 6.48 1.59
N GLN A 42 -8.97 5.99 0.78
CA GLN A 42 -10.27 6.62 0.55
C GLN A 42 -11.07 6.75 1.86
N SER A 43 -11.12 5.69 2.67
CA SER A 43 -11.77 5.72 3.98
C SER A 43 -11.13 6.76 4.91
N SER A 44 -9.79 6.83 4.94
CA SER A 44 -9.03 7.79 5.74
C SER A 44 -9.24 9.23 5.29
N LEU A 45 -9.25 9.49 3.98
CA LEU A 45 -9.52 10.82 3.41
C LEU A 45 -10.95 11.27 3.70
N GLN A 46 -11.94 10.37 3.56
CA GLN A 46 -13.33 10.65 3.93
C GLN A 46 -13.48 10.95 5.41
N ALA A 47 -12.87 10.15 6.28
CA ALA A 47 -12.87 10.36 7.73
C ALA A 47 -12.19 11.69 8.12
N ALA A 48 -11.17 12.10 7.37
CA ALA A 48 -10.49 13.38 7.52
C ALA A 48 -11.32 14.59 6.99
N GLY A 49 -12.46 14.35 6.35
CA GLY A 49 -13.29 15.39 5.75
C GLY A 49 -12.69 15.99 4.48
N VAL A 50 -11.83 15.24 3.78
CA VAL A 50 -11.28 15.64 2.47
C VAL A 50 -12.42 15.66 1.45
N SER A 51 -12.49 16.74 0.66
CA SER A 51 -13.52 16.87 -0.36
C SER A 51 -13.40 15.78 -1.45
N SER A 52 -14.52 15.36 -2.02
CA SER A 52 -14.60 14.25 -2.99
C SER A 52 -13.73 14.47 -4.23
N SER A 53 -13.59 15.71 -4.69
CA SER A 53 -12.73 16.09 -5.83
C SER A 53 -11.24 15.86 -5.54
N VAL A 54 -10.85 16.00 -4.28
CA VAL A 54 -9.48 15.83 -3.83
C VAL A 54 -9.20 14.36 -3.51
N ALA A 55 -10.14 13.68 -2.85
CA ALA A 55 -10.08 12.23 -2.65
C ALA A 55 -9.99 11.45 -3.98
N SER A 56 -10.61 11.96 -5.07
CA SER A 56 -10.51 11.35 -6.40
C SER A 56 -9.13 11.43 -7.06
N GLN A 57 -8.27 12.37 -6.62
CA GLN A 57 -6.89 12.50 -7.11
C GLN A 57 -5.93 11.62 -6.30
N ALA A 58 -6.32 11.29 -5.07
CA ALA A 58 -5.52 10.47 -4.19
C ALA A 58 -5.67 8.97 -4.52
N GLY A 59 -4.56 8.24 -4.50
CA GLY A 59 -4.53 6.81 -4.76
C GLY A 59 -3.16 6.22 -4.50
N LEU A 60 -3.11 4.90 -4.37
CA LEU A 60 -1.85 4.15 -4.23
C LEU A 60 -1.67 3.21 -5.42
N THR A 61 -0.41 2.98 -5.79
CA THR A 61 -0.01 1.99 -6.80
C THR A 61 1.15 1.18 -6.25
N VAL A 62 0.94 -0.10 -6.04
CA VAL A 62 1.93 -1.09 -5.64
C VAL A 62 2.41 -1.81 -6.88
N LYS A 63 3.73 -1.91 -7.04
CA LYS A 63 4.40 -2.69 -8.07
C LYS A 63 5.40 -3.62 -7.41
N CYS A 64 5.33 -4.89 -7.74
CA CYS A 64 6.30 -5.90 -7.33
C CYS A 64 6.89 -6.58 -8.57
N PRO A 65 7.99 -7.34 -8.44
CA PRO A 65 8.54 -8.12 -9.53
C PRO A 65 7.53 -9.15 -10.06
N ASP A 66 7.51 -9.38 -11.38
CA ASP A 66 6.59 -10.33 -12.02
C ASP A 66 6.89 -11.80 -11.69
N SER A 67 8.11 -12.10 -11.23
CA SER A 67 8.53 -13.43 -10.83
C SER A 67 9.37 -13.33 -9.57
N VAL A 68 8.95 -14.03 -8.52
CA VAL A 68 9.64 -14.07 -7.23
C VAL A 68 9.90 -15.51 -6.80
N GLU A 69 10.91 -15.68 -5.95
CA GLU A 69 11.26 -16.97 -5.37
C GLU A 69 10.72 -17.09 -3.93
N LYS A 70 10.23 -18.28 -3.59
CA LYS A 70 9.76 -18.57 -2.22
C LYS A 70 10.89 -18.43 -1.21
N GLY A 71 10.58 -17.85 -0.05
CA GLY A 71 11.55 -17.64 1.03
C GLY A 71 12.67 -16.64 0.68
N GLN A 72 12.57 -15.93 -0.44
CA GLN A 72 13.41 -14.77 -0.73
C GLN A 72 12.60 -13.50 -0.56
N SER A 73 13.23 -12.50 0.07
CA SER A 73 12.68 -11.16 0.14
C SER A 73 12.86 -10.43 -1.19
N PHE A 74 11.84 -9.67 -1.57
CA PHE A 74 11.83 -8.80 -2.73
C PHE A 74 11.11 -7.50 -2.40
N ASP A 75 11.49 -6.42 -3.07
CA ASP A 75 10.92 -5.11 -2.79
C ASP A 75 9.71 -4.83 -3.69
N CYS A 76 8.61 -4.45 -3.04
CA CYS A 76 7.41 -3.93 -3.66
C CYS A 76 7.37 -2.41 -3.50
N SER A 77 7.39 -1.67 -4.60
CA SER A 77 7.31 -0.21 -4.56
C SER A 77 5.87 0.23 -4.44
N VAL A 78 5.55 0.95 -3.37
CA VAL A 78 4.25 1.58 -3.13
C VAL A 78 4.38 3.05 -3.49
N THR A 79 3.63 3.53 -4.48
CA THR A 79 3.67 4.90 -4.97
C THR A 79 2.32 5.61 -4.80
N GLY A 80 2.31 6.79 -4.18
CA GLY A 80 1.16 7.68 -4.11
C GLY A 80 0.91 8.39 -5.44
N LYS A 81 -0.35 8.40 -5.91
CA LYS A 81 -0.72 8.97 -7.23
C LYS A 81 -0.70 10.50 -7.24
N ALA A 82 -1.18 11.16 -6.17
CA ALA A 82 -1.23 12.62 -6.10
C ALA A 82 0.12 13.23 -5.66
N SER A 83 0.80 12.54 -4.74
CA SER A 83 2.06 12.97 -4.14
C SER A 83 3.27 12.60 -4.99
N GLY A 84 3.21 11.47 -5.70
CA GLY A 84 4.37 10.86 -6.36
C GLY A 84 5.34 10.22 -5.36
N GLU A 85 4.98 10.16 -4.07
CA GLU A 85 5.84 9.59 -3.03
C GLU A 85 5.91 8.08 -3.21
N SER A 86 7.12 7.52 -3.28
CA SER A 86 7.33 6.08 -3.44
C SER A 86 8.13 5.52 -2.28
N VAL A 87 7.65 4.42 -1.71
CA VAL A 87 8.31 3.72 -0.63
C VAL A 87 8.41 2.24 -0.99
N ASP A 88 9.62 1.71 -0.96
CA ASP A 88 9.86 0.30 -1.20
C ASP A 88 9.62 -0.50 0.08
N VAL A 89 8.76 -1.50 -0.02
CA VAL A 89 8.37 -2.39 1.07
C VAL A 89 8.89 -3.80 0.77
N PRO A 90 9.76 -4.35 1.62
CA PRO A 90 10.22 -5.71 1.44
C PRO A 90 9.09 -6.68 1.78
N MET A 91 8.75 -7.53 0.80
CA MET A 91 7.77 -8.60 0.88
C MET A 91 8.46 -9.94 0.62
N GLU A 92 7.87 -11.02 1.07
CA GLU A 92 8.33 -12.38 0.78
C GLU A 92 7.14 -13.31 0.57
N ILE A 93 7.41 -14.47 -0.04
CA ILE A 93 6.44 -15.56 -0.07
C ILE A 93 6.77 -16.55 1.03
N ASN A 94 5.89 -16.64 2.02
CA ASN A 94 6.07 -17.53 3.16
C ASN A 94 5.88 -19.01 2.78
N ASP A 95 6.11 -19.92 3.73
CA ASP A 95 5.94 -21.35 3.54
C ASP A 95 4.52 -21.78 3.16
N SER A 96 3.53 -20.96 3.48
CA SER A 96 2.10 -21.15 3.16
C SER A 96 1.71 -20.62 1.77
N ASP A 97 2.67 -20.22 0.94
CA ASP A 97 2.43 -19.65 -0.39
C ASP A 97 1.66 -18.31 -0.33
N GLU A 98 1.93 -17.51 0.70
CA GLU A 98 1.30 -16.20 0.91
C GLU A 98 2.32 -15.06 0.78
N LEU A 99 1.91 -14.00 0.09
CA LEU A 99 2.61 -12.72 0.06
C LEU A 99 2.46 -12.07 1.43
N VAL A 100 3.58 -11.87 2.12
CA VAL A 100 3.62 -11.22 3.42
C VAL A 100 4.71 -10.15 3.46
N PRO A 101 4.53 -9.06 4.20
CA PRO A 101 5.61 -8.10 4.44
C PRO A 101 6.69 -8.73 5.32
N VAL A 102 7.95 -8.63 4.91
CA VAL A 102 9.11 -9.07 5.73
C VAL A 102 9.18 -8.28 7.04
N ALA A 103 8.73 -7.01 6.98
CA ALA A 103 8.60 -6.15 8.15
C ALA A 103 7.26 -5.42 8.08
N GLU A 104 6.27 -5.90 8.82
CA GLU A 104 4.94 -5.29 8.92
C GLU A 104 5.01 -3.80 9.32
N GLU A 105 5.94 -3.45 10.20
CA GLU A 105 6.19 -2.07 10.61
C GLU A 105 6.64 -1.17 9.46
N LYS A 106 7.40 -1.71 8.49
CA LYS A 106 7.80 -0.97 7.29
C LYS A 106 6.63 -0.77 6.35
N LEU A 107 5.80 -1.80 6.15
CA LEU A 107 4.58 -1.67 5.35
C LEU A 107 3.65 -0.61 5.95
N ASN A 108 3.38 -0.69 7.25
CA ASN A 108 2.52 0.27 7.94
C ASN A 108 3.09 1.69 7.85
N SER A 109 4.40 1.85 8.07
CA SER A 109 5.08 3.15 7.96
C SER A 109 5.04 3.70 6.53
N ALA A 110 5.22 2.86 5.51
CA ALA A 110 5.14 3.23 4.10
C ALA A 110 3.74 3.73 3.74
N VAL A 111 2.71 2.96 4.10
CA VAL A 111 1.32 3.32 3.83
C VAL A 111 0.94 4.60 4.57
N GLN A 112 1.38 4.77 5.82
CA GLN A 112 1.16 6.01 6.57
C GLN A 112 1.84 7.21 5.91
N THR A 113 3.12 7.06 5.55
CA THR A 113 3.92 8.12 4.90
C THR A 113 3.23 8.58 3.61
N ILE A 114 2.84 7.63 2.76
CA ILE A 114 2.17 7.96 1.50
C ILE A 114 0.79 8.56 1.74
N THR A 115 0.02 8.03 2.70
CA THR A 115 -1.30 8.60 3.03
C THR A 115 -1.19 10.04 3.52
N GLU A 116 -0.22 10.33 4.38
CA GLU A 116 0.07 11.68 4.85
C GLU A 116 0.53 12.59 3.70
N ALA A 117 1.33 12.08 2.76
CA ALA A 117 1.78 12.82 1.59
C ALA A 117 0.63 13.11 0.60
N GLU A 118 -0.20 12.10 0.26
CA GLU A 118 -1.40 12.22 -0.59
C GLU A 118 -2.36 13.24 -0.01
N ALA A 119 -2.58 13.17 1.30
CA ALA A 119 -3.50 14.04 1.97
C ALA A 119 -2.92 15.45 2.21
N GLY A 120 -1.63 15.57 2.51
CA GLY A 120 -0.93 16.85 2.63
C GLY A 120 -0.94 17.64 1.31
N LYS A 121 -0.77 16.96 0.17
CA LYS A 121 -0.95 17.54 -1.17
C LYS A 121 -2.39 17.95 -1.44
N SER A 122 -3.33 17.16 -0.93
CA SER A 122 -4.77 17.38 -1.02
C SER A 122 -5.27 18.59 -0.20
N PHE A 123 -4.63 18.93 0.92
CA PHE A 123 -5.00 20.08 1.76
C PHE A 123 -4.25 21.38 1.44
N GLY A 124 -3.23 21.32 0.56
CA GLY A 124 -2.33 22.45 0.26
C GLY A 124 -2.69 23.28 -0.97
N GLN A 125 -3.82 23.02 -1.64
CA GLN A 125 -4.35 23.82 -2.76
C GLN A 125 -5.57 24.62 -2.34
#